data_AF-A0A9D7VDH8-F1
#
_entry.id   AF-A0A9D7VDH8-F1
#
_cell.length_a   1.000
_cell.length_b   1.000
_cell.length_c   1.000
_cell.angle_alpha   90.00
_cell.angle_beta   90.00
_cell.angle_gamma   90.00
#
_symmetry.space_group_name_H-M   'P 1'
#
loop_
_entity.id
_entity.type
_entity.pdbx_description
1 polymer ?
#
loop_
_entity_poly.entity_id
_entity_poly.type
_entity_poly.pdbx_seq_one_letter_code
_entity_poly.pdbx_strand_id
1 'polypeptide(L)'
;MELICYPLMGTKSQRCMRRRRAKGWQVGGRSYHYVPRYDLIRRLMEQTGLSEQLVRKQIRDERLWLLREDHGTDTITPADV
;
A
#
# COMPACT_ATOMS: atom_id res chain seq x y z
N MET A 1 -7.72 -1.19 11.78
CA MET A 1 -8.46 -0.69 10.61
C MET A 1 -9.02 -1.90 9.87
N GLU A 2 -10.22 -1.81 9.31
CA GLU A 2 -10.73 -2.88 8.43
C GLU A 2 -10.03 -2.81 7.06
N LEU A 3 -9.53 -3.95 6.58
CA LEU A 3 -8.83 -4.06 5.30
C LEU A 3 -9.81 -4.46 4.20
N ILE A 4 -10.04 -3.56 3.24
CA ILE A 4 -10.99 -3.70 2.13
C ILE A 4 -10.24 -4.14 0.86
N CYS A 5 -9.19 -3.43 0.46
CA CYS A 5 -8.47 -3.70 -0.79
C CYS A 5 -7.43 -4.82 -0.63
N TYR A 6 -6.66 -4.81 0.47
CA TYR A 6 -5.55 -5.73 0.72
C TYR A 6 -5.92 -7.22 0.64
N PRO A 7 -7.04 -7.71 1.23
CA PRO A 7 -7.42 -9.12 1.13
C PRO A 7 -7.74 -9.55 -0.31
N LEU A 8 -8.19 -8.61 -1.15
CA LEU A 8 -8.54 -8.84 -2.55
C LEU A 8 -7.33 -8.78 -3.50
N MET A 9 -6.17 -8.35 -3.00
CA MET A 9 -4.92 -8.29 -3.77
C MET A 9 -4.29 -9.68 -3.93
N GLY A 10 -3.63 -9.90 -5.07
CA GLY A 10 -2.79 -11.09 -5.23
C GLY A 10 -1.55 -11.06 -4.33
N THR A 11 -0.95 -12.22 -4.08
CA THR A 11 0.17 -12.40 -3.14
C THR A 11 1.36 -11.47 -3.40
N LYS A 12 1.71 -11.22 -4.67
CA LYS A 12 2.81 -10.30 -5.02
C LYS A 12 2.51 -8.88 -4.55
N SER A 13 1.31 -8.38 -4.79
CA SER A 13 0.88 -7.05 -4.35
C SER A 13 0.80 -6.96 -2.83
N GLN A 14 0.31 -8.01 -2.16
CA GLN A 14 0.31 -8.07 -0.69
C GLN A 14 1.72 -8.02 -0.09
N ARG A 15 2.70 -8.71 -0.70
CA ARG A 15 4.11 -8.61 -0.30
C ARG A 15 4.65 -7.22 -0.51
N CYS A 16 4.34 -6.57 -1.64
CA CYS A 16 4.72 -5.19 -1.88
C CYS A 16 4.13 -4.26 -0.82
N MET A 17 2.86 -4.43 -0.46
CA MET A 17 2.15 -3.66 0.58
C MET A 17 2.86 -3.71 1.94
N ARG A 18 3.39 -4.87 2.33
CA ARG A 18 4.12 -5.07 3.60
C ARG A 18 5.63 -4.80 3.52
N ARG A 19 6.19 -4.64 2.31
CA ARG A 19 7.62 -4.40 2.15
C ARG A 19 7.99 -3.03 2.70
N ARG A 20 8.65 -3.04 3.87
CA ARG A 20 9.34 -1.89 4.43
C ARG A 20 10.59 -1.57 3.61
N ARG A 21 10.87 -0.27 3.50
CA ARG A 21 12.16 0.22 2.98
C ARG A 21 13.27 -0.26 3.92
N ALA A 22 14.31 -0.93 3.42
CA ALA A 22 15.54 -1.01 4.19
C ALA A 22 16.06 0.43 4.37
N LYS A 23 16.32 0.87 5.60
CA LYS A 23 16.90 2.19 5.88
C LYS A 23 18.13 2.37 4.98
N GLY A 24 18.14 3.42 4.15
CA GLY A 24 19.25 3.72 3.22
C GLY A 24 19.14 3.16 1.80
N TRP A 25 18.10 2.38 1.46
CA TRP A 25 17.93 1.89 0.08
C TRP A 25 17.33 3.00 -0.81
N GLN A 26 18.23 3.75 -1.46
CA GLN A 26 17.90 4.76 -2.46
C GLN A 26 18.17 4.18 -3.84
N VAL A 27 17.14 4.09 -4.69
CA VAL A 27 17.34 3.83 -6.12
C VAL A 27 17.38 5.18 -6.81
N GLY A 28 18.57 5.62 -7.24
CA GLY A 28 18.76 6.92 -7.90
C GLY A 28 18.39 8.13 -7.02
N GLY A 29 18.59 8.05 -5.70
CA GLY A 29 18.27 9.13 -4.77
C GLY A 29 16.78 9.31 -4.44
N ARG A 30 15.89 8.47 -4.98
CA ARG A 30 14.44 8.56 -4.75
C ARG A 30 13.94 7.49 -3.79
N SER A 31 13.10 7.91 -2.86
CA SER A 31 12.37 7.04 -1.95
C SER A 31 11.41 6.12 -2.72
N TYR A 32 11.42 4.82 -2.44
CA TYR A 32 10.50 3.87 -3.07
C TYR A 32 9.06 4.10 -2.58
N HIS A 33 8.13 4.40 -3.49
CA HIS A 33 6.69 4.44 -3.22
C HIS A 33 6.00 3.27 -3.92
N TYR A 34 5.11 2.58 -3.21
CA TYR A 34 4.32 1.52 -3.83
C TYR A 34 3.26 2.18 -4.73
N VAL A 35 3.45 2.03 -6.04
CA VAL A 35 2.49 2.51 -7.03
C VAL A 35 1.72 1.30 -7.58
N PRO A 36 0.43 1.14 -7.22
CA PRO A 36 -0.38 0.05 -7.77
C PRO A 36 -0.56 0.24 -9.28
N ARG A 37 -0.48 -0.87 -10.03
CA ARG A 37 -0.75 -0.88 -11.47
C ARG A 37 -2.22 -0.56 -11.74
N TYR A 38 -2.51 0.08 -12.87
CA TYR A 38 -3.87 0.45 -13.24
C TYR A 38 -4.82 -0.76 -13.27
N ASP A 39 -4.39 -1.90 -13.80
CA ASP A 39 -5.22 -3.12 -13.83
C ASP A 39 -5.64 -3.62 -12.44
N LEU A 40 -4.77 -3.45 -11.44
CA LEU A 40 -5.11 -3.78 -10.05
C LEU A 40 -6.19 -2.83 -9.53
N ILE A 41 -6.06 -1.54 -9.82
CA ILE A 41 -7.03 -0.52 -9.40
C ILE A 41 -8.38 -0.79 -10.04
N ARG A 42 -8.43 -0.99 -11.37
CA ARG A 42 -9.66 -1.31 -12.10
C ARG A 42 -10.36 -2.54 -11.52
N ARG A 43 -9.62 -3.64 -11.30
CA ARG A 43 -10.17 -4.86 -10.70
C ARG A 43 -10.73 -4.61 -9.29
N LEU A 44 -10.04 -3.81 -8.47
CA LEU A 44 -10.52 -3.48 -7.13
C LEU A 44 -11.77 -2.59 -7.16
N MET A 45 -11.86 -1.64 -8.10
CA MET A 45 -13.07 -0.84 -8.31
C MET A 45 -14.26 -1.75 -8.63
N GLU A 46 -14.10 -2.69 -9.56
CA GLU A 46 -15.15 -3.66 -9.93
C GLU A 46 -15.58 -4.54 -8.74
N GLN A 47 -14.64 -4.97 -7.89
CA GLN A 47 -14.93 -5.85 -6.75
C GLN A 47 -15.54 -5.12 -5.55
N THR A 48 -15.23 -3.84 -5.37
CA THR A 48 -15.63 -3.07 -4.17
C THR A 48 -16.74 -2.06 -4.45
N GLY A 49 -17.01 -1.74 -5.73
CA GLY A 49 -17.89 -0.64 -6.12
C GLY A 49 -17.32 0.76 -5.83
N LEU A 50 -16.07 0.85 -5.37
CA LEU A 50 -15.43 2.12 -5.04
C LEU A 50 -14.95 2.86 -6.30
N SER A 51 -14.91 4.18 -6.23
CA SER A 51 -14.25 5.01 -7.25
C SER A 51 -12.73 4.81 -7.23
N GLU A 52 -12.06 5.10 -8.35
CA GLU A 52 -10.60 5.03 -8.44
C GLU A 52 -9.90 5.83 -7.32
N GLN A 53 -10.39 7.03 -7.04
CA GLN A 53 -9.84 7.89 -5.98
C GLN A 53 -9.95 7.23 -4.60
N LEU A 54 -11.09 6.60 -4.29
CA LEU A 54 -11.31 5.90 -3.03
C LEU A 54 -10.46 4.63 -2.94
N VAL A 55 -10.33 3.86 -4.02
CA VAL A 55 -9.43 2.69 -4.06
C VAL A 55 -7.99 3.12 -3.79
N ARG A 56 -7.49 4.17 -4.45
CA ARG A 56 -6.14 4.68 -4.24
C ARG A 56 -5.91 5.15 -2.81
N LYS A 57 -6.89 5.87 -2.24
CA LYS A 57 -6.86 6.30 -0.84
C LYS A 57 -6.83 5.10 0.11
N GLN A 58 -7.73 4.13 -0.09
CA GLN A 58 -7.83 2.94 0.73
C GLN A 58 -6.53 2.12 0.69
N ILE A 59 -5.92 1.93 -0.48
CA ILE A 59 -4.61 1.27 -0.62
C ILE A 59 -3.54 2.00 0.20
N ARG A 60 -3.51 3.34 0.15
CA ARG A 60 -2.53 4.12 0.92
C ARG A 60 -2.73 3.96 2.42
N ASP A 61 -3.97 4.08 2.88
CA ASP A 61 -4.35 4.00 4.29
C ASP A 61 -4.06 2.59 4.85
N GLU A 62 -4.41 1.54 4.11
CA GLU A 62 -4.12 0.16 4.46
C GLU A 62 -2.62 -0.14 4.47
N ARG A 63 -1.87 0.39 3.50
CA ARG A 63 -0.41 0.24 3.47
C ARG A 63 0.21 0.83 4.72
N LEU A 64 -0.22 2.03 5.11
CA LEU A 64 0.30 2.71 6.30
C LEU A 64 -0.01 1.89 7.55
N TRP A 65 -1.23 1.37 7.67
CA TRP A 65 -1.63 0.52 8.77
C TRP A 65 -0.80 -0.77 8.83
N LEU A 66 -0.66 -1.50 7.71
CA LEU A 66 0.12 -2.74 7.64
C LEU A 66 1.60 -2.53 8.03
N LEU A 67 2.21 -1.45 7.57
CA LEU A 67 3.60 -1.15 7.92
C LEU A 67 3.74 -0.81 9.42
N ARG A 68 2.76 -0.15 10.03
CA ARG A 68 2.75 0.13 11.47
C ARG A 68 2.56 -1.14 12.30
N GLU A 69 1.72 -2.06 11.85
CA GLU A 69 1.58 -3.37 12.51
C GLU A 69 2.90 -4.16 12.47
N ASP A 70 3.61 -4.14 11.33
CA ASP A 70 4.85 -4.91 11.16
C ASP A 70 6.07 -4.28 11.85
N HIS A 71 6.05 -2.97 12.11
CA HIS A 71 7.25 -2.21 12.51
C HIS A 71 7.08 -1.18 13.62
N GLY A 72 5.87 -1.04 14.16
CA GLY A 72 5.53 -0.08 15.21
C GLY A 72 5.12 1.30 14.68
N THR A 73 4.16 1.91 15.38
CA THR A 73 3.56 3.20 15.02
C THR A 73 4.54 4.37 15.04
N ASP A 74 5.47 4.38 16.00
CA ASP A 74 6.45 5.47 16.16
C ASP A 74 7.52 5.49 15.05
N THR A 75 7.66 4.36 14.34
CA THR A 75 8.70 4.19 13.32
C THR A 75 8.19 4.46 11.91
N ILE A 76 6.87 4.42 11.68
CA ILE A 76 6.24 4.52 10.36
C ILE A 76 5.30 5.73 10.28
N THR A 77 5.61 6.61 9.35
CA THR A 77 4.90 7.87 9.11
C THR A 77 4.12 7.84 7.79
N PRO A 78 3.17 8.76 7.57
CA PRO A 78 2.50 8.91 6.28
C PRO A 78 3.42 9.23 5.09
N ALA A 79 4.69 9.61 5.32
CA ALA A 79 5.69 9.84 4.28
C ALA A 79 6.34 8.53 3.76
N ASP A 80 6.14 7.42 4.47
CA ASP A 80 6.67 6.10 4.11
C ASP A 80 5.79 5.35 3.10
N VAL A 81 4.60 5.88 2.81
CA VAL A 81 3.62 5.32 1.85
C VAL A 81 3.50 6.15 0.59
#